data_AF-A0A413Q4A1-F1
#
_entry.id   AF-A0A413Q4A1-F1
#
_cell.length_a   1.000
_cell.length_b   1.000
_cell.length_c   1.000
_cell.angle_alpha   90.00
_cell.angle_beta   90.00
_cell.angle_gamma   90.00
#
_symmetry.space_group_name_H-M   'P 1'
#
loop_
_entity.id
_entity.type
_entity.pdbx_description
1 polymer ?
#
loop_
_entity_poly.entity_id
_entity_poly.type
_entity_poly.pdbx_seq_one_letter_code
_entity_poly.pdbx_strand_id
1 'polypeptide(L)'
;MYLKDLIESYRKKLNDNSNDYSCLLFALQIPSICSRIEFSKTDANTSELIEKKFYKPNGRVLDGNMYKAWLKKHSNSFVNIYSGSMGIEEFCKKLYDLRCQMTHEGVVMTETNHFFFTEGNRAMCVNDIVFLPVKRLCDGMFEAAENTLFNAHKDINITQFEDMVLTPEIYNSIMNDVGTTYNTFWKNYSDSDNMLNCIYDHIIVDREDIKEKMDKFFREKPDDIFEIWDFSLNFGGIVDDKETFIHKEFNKSKSKVCLITNKTTDVLRLSKTEYERMLQVKQELSKYSEENKFDIKRYIRCMDV
;
A
#
# COMPACT_ATOMS: atom_id res chain seq x y z
N MET A 1 -18.72 -4.90 -4.46
CA MET A 1 -18.46 -6.24 -5.04
C MET A 1 -17.87 -7.10 -3.95
N TYR A 2 -18.56 -8.17 -3.56
CA TYR A 2 -18.12 -9.00 -2.44
C TYR A 2 -17.04 -9.98 -2.90
N LEU A 3 -16.21 -10.49 -1.97
CA LEU A 3 -15.15 -11.46 -2.27
C LEU A 3 -15.68 -12.71 -2.99
N LYS A 4 -16.94 -13.07 -2.72
CA LYS A 4 -17.70 -14.08 -3.45
C LYS A 4 -17.79 -13.80 -4.95
N ASP A 5 -18.33 -12.63 -5.32
CA ASP A 5 -18.56 -12.26 -6.71
C ASP A 5 -17.24 -12.26 -7.49
N LEU A 6 -16.16 -11.91 -6.79
CA LEU A 6 -14.81 -11.97 -7.32
C LEU A 6 -14.36 -13.43 -7.57
N ILE A 7 -14.56 -14.35 -6.62
CA ILE A 7 -14.27 -15.78 -6.81
C ILE A 7 -15.05 -16.35 -8.00
N GLU A 8 -16.34 -16.05 -8.10
CA GLU A 8 -17.18 -16.50 -9.22
C GLU A 8 -16.69 -15.95 -10.57
N SER A 9 -16.28 -14.68 -10.61
CA SER A 9 -15.69 -14.05 -11.80
C SER A 9 -14.39 -14.72 -12.24
N TYR A 10 -13.48 -14.97 -11.30
CA TYR A 10 -12.22 -15.69 -11.60
C TYR A 10 -12.45 -17.14 -11.99
N ARG A 11 -13.46 -17.82 -11.41
CA ARG A 11 -13.84 -19.19 -11.80
C ARG A 11 -14.35 -19.22 -13.25
N LYS A 12 -15.17 -18.24 -13.66
CA LYS A 12 -15.60 -18.11 -15.06
C LYS A 12 -14.40 -17.87 -15.98
N LYS A 13 -13.51 -16.95 -15.62
CA LYS A 13 -12.29 -16.65 -16.38
C LYS A 13 -11.39 -17.89 -16.56
N LEU A 14 -11.29 -18.71 -15.53
CA LEU A 14 -10.51 -19.95 -15.54
C LEU A 14 -11.13 -21.05 -16.43
N ASN A 15 -12.45 -21.03 -16.65
CA ASN A 15 -13.10 -21.93 -17.61
C ASN A 15 -12.82 -21.50 -19.05
N ASP A 16 -12.71 -20.19 -19.31
CA ASP A 16 -12.37 -19.65 -20.63
C ASP A 16 -10.86 -19.80 -20.92
N ASN A 17 -10.01 -19.67 -19.90
CA ASN A 17 -8.56 -19.86 -19.98
C ASN A 17 -8.02 -20.58 -18.72
N SER A 18 -7.77 -21.89 -18.84
CA SER A 18 -7.34 -22.75 -17.72
C SER A 18 -5.94 -22.45 -17.17
N ASN A 19 -5.14 -21.67 -17.90
CA ASN A 19 -3.77 -21.31 -17.55
C ASN A 19 -3.62 -19.81 -17.25
N ASP A 20 -4.71 -19.13 -16.90
CA ASP A 20 -4.69 -17.69 -16.68
C ASP A 20 -3.87 -17.30 -15.44
N TYR A 21 -2.83 -16.49 -15.67
CA TYR A 21 -1.90 -16.02 -14.65
C TYR A 21 -2.58 -15.21 -13.53
N SER A 22 -3.57 -14.39 -13.88
CA SER A 22 -4.27 -13.57 -12.88
C SER A 22 -5.15 -14.43 -11.96
N CYS A 23 -5.72 -15.52 -12.49
CA CYS A 23 -6.45 -16.49 -11.68
C CYS A 23 -5.53 -17.17 -10.67
N LEU A 24 -4.32 -17.57 -11.09
CA LEU A 24 -3.31 -18.14 -10.20
C LEU A 24 -2.89 -17.15 -9.11
N LEU A 25 -2.57 -15.91 -9.49
CA LEU A 25 -2.17 -14.87 -8.54
C LEU A 25 -3.27 -14.61 -7.50
N PHE A 26 -4.53 -14.51 -7.94
CA PHE A 26 -5.66 -14.33 -7.04
C PHE A 26 -5.88 -15.54 -6.13
N ALA A 27 -5.87 -16.75 -6.68
CA ALA A 27 -6.03 -17.98 -5.90
C ALA A 27 -4.96 -18.14 -4.83
N LEU A 28 -3.72 -17.74 -5.12
CA LEU A 28 -2.63 -17.77 -4.14
C LEU A 28 -2.81 -16.75 -3.00
N GLN A 29 -3.59 -15.68 -3.16
CA GLN A 29 -3.87 -14.74 -2.05
C GLN A 29 -5.00 -15.22 -1.12
N ILE A 30 -5.85 -16.14 -1.58
CA ILE A 30 -7.04 -16.58 -0.83
C ILE A 30 -6.72 -17.03 0.59
N PRO A 31 -5.71 -17.89 0.85
CA PRO A 31 -5.46 -18.33 2.22
C PRO A 31 -5.07 -17.17 3.15
N SER A 32 -4.38 -16.13 2.66
CA SER A 32 -4.09 -14.92 3.45
C SER A 32 -5.34 -14.10 3.77
N ILE A 33 -6.32 -14.05 2.85
CA ILE A 33 -7.58 -13.32 3.03
C ILE A 33 -8.51 -14.10 3.97
N CYS A 34 -8.80 -15.36 3.64
CA CYS A 34 -9.73 -16.21 4.37
C CYS A 34 -9.24 -16.53 5.78
N SER A 35 -7.93 -16.71 6.00
CA SER A 35 -7.39 -16.93 7.34
C SER A 35 -7.65 -15.77 8.30
N ARG A 36 -7.67 -14.52 7.81
CA ARG A 36 -7.94 -13.33 8.65
C ARG A 36 -9.41 -13.22 9.05
N ILE A 37 -10.30 -13.76 8.23
CA ILE A 37 -11.72 -13.87 8.52
C ILE A 37 -11.94 -14.97 9.57
N GLU A 38 -11.30 -16.13 9.36
CA GLU A 38 -11.56 -17.34 10.14
C GLU A 38 -10.80 -17.41 11.47
N PHE A 39 -9.64 -16.77 11.57
CA PHE A 39 -8.80 -16.76 12.77
C PHE A 39 -8.71 -15.34 13.34
N SER A 40 -9.71 -14.96 14.14
CA SER A 40 -9.76 -13.64 14.76
C SER A 40 -8.61 -13.40 15.75
N LYS A 41 -8.28 -12.11 15.94
CA LYS A 41 -7.33 -11.67 16.95
C LYS A 41 -7.93 -11.90 18.35
N THR A 42 -7.37 -12.85 19.07
CA THR A 42 -7.68 -13.15 20.47
C THR A 42 -6.38 -13.25 21.27
N ASP A 43 -6.46 -13.18 22.59
CA ASP A 43 -5.29 -13.36 23.46
C ASP A 43 -4.66 -14.75 23.24
N ALA A 44 -5.48 -15.77 22.99
CA ALA A 44 -5.01 -17.10 22.63
C ALA A 44 -4.23 -17.15 21.30
N ASN A 45 -4.48 -16.22 20.37
CA ASN A 45 -3.83 -16.14 19.07
C ASN A 45 -2.68 -15.11 19.00
N THR A 46 -2.32 -14.48 20.13
CA THR A 46 -1.31 -13.42 20.25
C THR A 46 -0.13 -13.84 21.16
N SER A 47 1.12 -13.66 20.74
CA SER A 47 2.30 -13.88 21.60
C SER A 47 3.59 -13.27 21.02
N GLU A 48 4.63 -13.14 21.86
CA GLU A 48 6.01 -12.83 21.46
C GLU A 48 6.71 -14.01 20.77
N LEU A 49 6.31 -15.26 21.07
CA LEU A 49 6.88 -16.47 20.46
C LEU A 49 6.21 -16.75 19.10
N ILE A 50 6.97 -16.56 18.02
CA ILE A 50 6.47 -16.47 16.63
C ILE A 50 5.99 -17.82 16.07
N GLU A 51 6.48 -18.96 16.56
CA GLU A 51 6.40 -20.24 15.82
C GLU A 51 5.01 -20.88 15.72
N LYS A 52 4.01 -20.44 16.50
CA LYS A 52 2.65 -21.04 16.50
C LYS A 52 1.51 -20.03 16.67
N LYS A 53 1.75 -18.74 16.41
CA LYS A 53 0.76 -17.67 16.62
C LYS A 53 0.47 -16.90 15.34
N PHE A 54 -0.67 -16.22 15.33
CA PHE A 54 -1.19 -15.50 14.17
C PHE A 54 -0.97 -13.99 14.27
N TYR A 55 -0.80 -13.46 15.48
CA TYR A 55 -0.59 -12.04 15.73
C TYR A 55 0.61 -11.81 16.64
N LYS A 56 1.40 -10.79 16.30
CA LYS A 56 2.40 -10.19 17.20
C LYS A 56 1.70 -9.37 18.30
N PRO A 57 2.37 -9.07 19.44
CA PRO A 57 1.78 -8.26 20.51
C PRO A 57 1.30 -6.88 20.03
N ASN A 58 1.99 -6.27 19.07
CA ASN A 58 1.58 -5.00 18.44
C ASN A 58 0.38 -5.13 17.47
N GLY A 59 -0.23 -6.31 17.36
CA GLY A 59 -1.36 -6.58 16.48
C GLY A 59 -0.98 -6.88 15.02
N ARG A 60 0.30 -6.85 14.65
CA ARG A 60 0.72 -7.19 13.28
C ARG A 60 0.48 -8.67 12.98
N VAL A 61 -0.13 -8.91 11.83
CA VAL A 61 -0.43 -10.26 11.33
C VAL A 61 0.85 -11.01 10.94
N LEU A 62 0.95 -12.27 11.36
CA LEU A 62 1.96 -13.24 10.93
C LEU A 62 1.42 -14.02 9.73
N ASP A 63 1.44 -13.37 8.57
CA ASP A 63 0.78 -13.83 7.33
C ASP A 63 1.12 -15.27 6.96
N GLY A 64 2.40 -15.63 6.90
CA GLY A 64 2.81 -17.00 6.56
C GLY A 64 2.30 -18.06 7.55
N ASN A 65 2.17 -17.74 8.83
CA ASN A 65 1.61 -18.68 9.81
C ASN A 65 0.11 -18.88 9.59
N MET A 66 -0.63 -17.80 9.37
CA MET A 66 -2.07 -17.84 9.10
C MET A 66 -2.37 -18.56 7.78
N TYR A 67 -1.58 -18.27 6.75
CA TYR A 67 -1.65 -18.91 5.44
C TYR A 67 -1.53 -20.42 5.55
N LYS A 68 -0.44 -20.90 6.17
CA LYS A 68 -0.18 -22.33 6.35
C LYS A 68 -1.25 -22.98 7.26
N ALA A 69 -1.69 -22.30 8.30
CA ALA A 69 -2.74 -22.83 9.19
C ALA A 69 -4.09 -22.99 8.48
N TRP A 70 -4.45 -22.04 7.60
CA TRP A 70 -5.66 -22.13 6.81
C TRP A 70 -5.61 -23.28 5.81
N LEU A 71 -4.50 -23.43 5.08
CA LEU A 71 -4.30 -24.59 4.19
C LEU A 71 -4.40 -25.93 4.94
N LYS A 72 -3.88 -26.00 6.17
CA LYS A 72 -4.03 -27.21 7.01
C LYS A 72 -5.47 -27.48 7.41
N LYS A 73 -6.21 -26.44 7.80
CA LYS A 73 -7.62 -26.57 8.17
C LYS A 73 -8.48 -27.04 6.99
N HIS A 74 -8.16 -26.57 5.79
CA HIS A 74 -8.86 -26.89 4.54
C HIS A 74 -8.14 -27.94 3.69
N SER A 75 -7.40 -28.85 4.34
CA SER A 75 -6.53 -29.82 3.67
C SER A 75 -7.25 -30.74 2.68
N ASN A 76 -8.54 -31.00 2.91
CA ASN A 76 -9.35 -31.88 2.09
C ASN A 76 -9.45 -31.40 0.64
N SER A 77 -9.42 -30.09 0.39
CA SER A 77 -9.43 -29.53 -0.97
C SER A 77 -8.13 -29.80 -1.75
N PHE A 78 -7.04 -30.14 -1.04
CA PHE A 78 -5.68 -30.27 -1.59
C PHE A 78 -5.07 -31.67 -1.41
N VAL A 79 -5.68 -32.57 -0.64
CA VAL A 79 -5.09 -33.89 -0.28
C VAL A 79 -4.67 -34.69 -1.52
N ASN A 80 -5.47 -34.62 -2.59
CA ASN A 80 -5.20 -35.31 -3.85
C ASN A 80 -4.00 -34.74 -4.64
N ILE A 81 -3.43 -33.61 -4.21
CA ILE A 81 -2.27 -32.98 -4.84
C ILE A 81 -0.97 -33.48 -4.18
N TYR A 82 -0.91 -33.49 -2.85
CA TYR A 82 0.35 -33.74 -2.13
C TYR A 82 0.51 -35.17 -1.58
N SER A 83 -0.60 -35.88 -1.31
CA SER A 83 -0.59 -37.14 -0.53
C SER A 83 0.22 -38.29 -1.12
N GLY A 84 0.64 -38.20 -2.39
CA GLY A 84 1.43 -39.23 -3.05
C GLY A 84 2.90 -39.31 -2.62
N SER A 85 3.49 -38.23 -2.12
CA SER A 85 4.93 -38.23 -1.73
C SER A 85 5.38 -37.10 -0.81
N MET A 86 4.48 -36.18 -0.42
CA MET A 86 4.80 -35.03 0.42
C MET A 86 3.86 -34.96 1.63
N GLY A 87 4.34 -34.48 2.78
CA GLY A 87 3.50 -34.18 3.94
C GLY A 87 2.81 -32.81 3.82
N ILE A 88 1.69 -32.63 4.52
CA ILE A 88 0.92 -31.38 4.48
C ILE A 88 1.72 -30.14 4.91
N GLU A 89 2.62 -30.28 5.88
CA GLU A 89 3.49 -29.20 6.36
C GLU A 89 4.37 -28.64 5.23
N GLU A 90 5.02 -29.54 4.51
CA GLU A 90 5.91 -29.19 3.41
C GLU A 90 5.13 -28.60 2.23
N PHE A 91 3.96 -29.16 1.94
CA PHE A 91 3.06 -28.62 0.91
C PHE A 91 2.66 -27.17 1.21
N CYS A 92 2.23 -26.90 2.44
CA CYS A 92 1.81 -25.55 2.85
C CYS A 92 2.97 -24.56 2.78
N LYS A 93 4.18 -24.98 3.17
CA LYS A 93 5.39 -24.14 3.08
C LYS A 93 5.70 -23.78 1.63
N LYS A 94 5.84 -24.79 0.75
CA LYS A 94 6.17 -24.57 -0.66
C LYS A 94 5.11 -23.73 -1.39
N LEU A 95 3.84 -23.88 -1.04
CA LEU A 95 2.77 -23.10 -1.64
C LEU A 95 2.80 -21.63 -1.19
N TYR A 96 3.18 -21.38 0.07
CA TYR A 96 3.44 -20.03 0.55
C TYR A 96 4.65 -19.40 -0.14
N ASP A 97 5.73 -20.16 -0.31
CA ASP A 97 6.94 -19.71 -1.00
C ASP A 97 6.61 -19.33 -2.46
N LEU A 98 5.83 -20.15 -3.17
CA LEU A 98 5.32 -19.83 -4.51
C LEU A 98 4.51 -18.53 -4.53
N ARG A 99 3.61 -18.33 -3.56
CA ARG A 99 2.84 -17.08 -3.42
C ARG A 99 3.78 -15.88 -3.24
N CYS A 100 4.81 -16.01 -2.43
CA CYS A 100 5.78 -14.95 -2.18
C CYS A 100 6.60 -14.63 -3.45
N GLN A 101 7.11 -15.64 -4.16
CA GLN A 101 7.81 -15.46 -5.43
C GLN A 101 6.94 -14.72 -6.45
N MET A 102 5.71 -15.17 -6.65
CA MET A 102 4.81 -14.53 -7.62
C MET A 102 4.41 -13.10 -7.23
N THR A 103 4.27 -12.80 -5.94
CA THR A 103 3.80 -11.49 -5.47
C THR A 103 4.93 -10.47 -5.32
N HIS A 104 6.11 -10.89 -4.88
CA HIS A 104 7.22 -10.00 -4.53
C HIS A 104 8.32 -9.95 -5.58
N GLU A 105 8.55 -11.06 -6.27
CA GLU A 105 9.59 -11.17 -7.30
C GLU A 105 9.00 -11.14 -8.71
N GLY A 106 7.69 -11.35 -8.85
CA GLY A 106 7.00 -11.39 -10.16
C GLY A 106 7.40 -12.59 -11.00
N VAL A 107 7.99 -13.63 -10.40
CA VAL A 107 8.46 -14.84 -11.08
C VAL A 107 7.63 -16.04 -10.67
N VAL A 108 7.35 -16.90 -11.66
CA VAL A 108 6.69 -18.19 -11.44
C VAL A 108 7.68 -19.33 -11.48
N MET A 109 8.81 -19.17 -12.18
CA MET A 109 9.77 -20.23 -12.49
C MET A 109 11.19 -19.80 -12.14
N THR A 110 11.77 -20.43 -11.12
CA THR A 110 13.16 -20.30 -10.67
C THR A 110 13.82 -21.67 -10.57
N GLU A 111 15.15 -21.73 -10.46
CA GLU A 111 15.88 -22.99 -10.23
C GLU A 111 15.51 -23.68 -8.91
N THR A 112 14.91 -22.95 -7.98
CA THR A 112 14.46 -23.42 -6.66
C THR A 112 12.98 -23.82 -6.61
N ASN A 113 12.33 -23.90 -7.77
CA ASN A 113 10.91 -24.18 -7.83
C ASN A 113 10.54 -25.59 -7.38
N HIS A 114 9.44 -25.66 -6.65
CA HIS A 114 8.81 -26.91 -6.26
C HIS A 114 7.43 -27.12 -6.91
N PHE A 115 6.93 -26.13 -7.64
CA PHE A 115 5.68 -26.20 -8.38
C PHE A 115 5.96 -26.04 -9.88
N PHE A 116 5.45 -26.98 -10.66
CA PHE A 116 5.54 -27.00 -12.11
C PHE A 116 4.13 -27.15 -12.69
N PHE A 117 3.68 -26.15 -13.44
CA PHE A 117 2.35 -26.16 -14.00
C PHE A 117 2.27 -26.98 -15.30
N THR A 118 1.22 -27.78 -15.46
CA THR A 118 1.04 -28.68 -16.61
C THR A 118 -0.26 -28.43 -17.36
N GLU A 119 -0.30 -28.74 -18.66
CA GLU A 119 -1.49 -28.61 -19.52
C GLU A 119 -2.50 -29.77 -19.35
N GLY A 120 -2.31 -30.65 -18.36
CA GLY A 120 -3.16 -31.82 -18.13
C GLY A 120 -4.33 -31.56 -17.17
N ASN A 121 -4.93 -32.66 -16.68
CA ASN A 121 -5.94 -32.62 -15.62
C ASN A 121 -5.50 -33.36 -14.34
N ARG A 122 -4.32 -33.95 -14.33
CA ARG A 122 -3.80 -34.73 -13.20
C ARG A 122 -2.74 -33.93 -12.46
N ALA A 123 -2.87 -33.93 -11.13
CA ALA A 123 -1.77 -33.55 -10.26
C ALA A 123 -0.93 -34.79 -9.95
N MET A 124 0.38 -34.61 -9.85
CA MET A 124 1.30 -35.61 -9.32
C MET A 124 2.31 -34.91 -8.43
N CYS A 125 2.74 -35.61 -7.39
CA CYS A 125 3.83 -35.17 -6.54
C CYS A 125 4.89 -36.27 -6.55
N VAL A 126 6.16 -35.87 -6.74
CA VAL A 126 7.32 -36.78 -6.66
C VAL A 126 8.31 -36.15 -5.70
N ASN A 127 8.60 -36.85 -4.60
CA ASN A 127 9.37 -36.33 -3.48
C ASN A 127 8.79 -35.00 -2.99
N ASP A 128 9.52 -33.91 -3.23
CA ASP A 128 9.19 -32.58 -2.78
C ASP A 128 8.77 -31.64 -3.95
N ILE A 129 8.54 -32.20 -5.14
CA ILE A 129 8.13 -31.48 -6.35
C ILE A 129 6.66 -31.81 -6.68
N VAL A 130 5.90 -30.77 -7.02
CA VAL A 130 4.48 -30.84 -7.38
C VAL A 130 4.32 -30.44 -8.85
N PHE A 131 3.72 -31.33 -9.64
CA PHE A 131 3.25 -31.05 -10.99
C PHE A 131 1.73 -30.99 -10.97
N LEU A 132 1.13 -29.88 -11.38
CA LEU A 132 -0.33 -29.75 -11.37
C LEU A 132 -0.84 -28.72 -12.39
N PRO A 133 -2.08 -28.87 -12.87
CA PRO A 133 -2.70 -27.82 -13.68
C PRO A 133 -3.04 -26.59 -12.84
N VAL A 134 -2.84 -25.38 -13.39
CA VAL A 134 -3.22 -24.11 -12.74
C VAL A 134 -4.68 -24.17 -12.30
N LYS A 135 -5.56 -24.58 -13.22
CA LYS A 135 -6.99 -24.73 -12.94
C LYS A 135 -7.29 -25.58 -11.71
N ARG A 136 -6.59 -26.71 -11.52
CA ARG A 136 -6.83 -27.62 -10.41
C ARG A 136 -6.47 -26.99 -9.06
N LEU A 137 -5.38 -26.22 -9.01
CA LEU A 137 -4.97 -25.49 -7.82
C LEU A 137 -5.99 -24.40 -7.48
N CYS A 138 -6.34 -23.58 -8.47
CA CYS A 138 -7.30 -22.49 -8.31
C CYS A 138 -8.67 -23.01 -7.86
N ASP A 139 -9.20 -24.06 -8.49
CA ASP A 139 -10.47 -24.66 -8.11
C ASP A 139 -10.46 -25.14 -6.64
N GLY A 140 -9.36 -25.74 -6.17
CA GLY A 140 -9.21 -26.15 -4.77
C GLY A 140 -9.20 -24.96 -3.80
N MET A 141 -8.55 -23.86 -4.18
CA MET A 141 -8.55 -22.62 -3.38
C MET A 141 -9.94 -21.98 -3.34
N PHE A 142 -10.63 -21.92 -4.48
CA PHE A 142 -11.98 -21.36 -4.57
C PHE A 142 -12.97 -22.18 -3.73
N GLU A 143 -12.97 -23.51 -3.86
CA GLU A 143 -13.84 -24.37 -3.06
C GLU A 143 -13.61 -24.21 -1.53
N ALA A 144 -12.35 -24.14 -1.09
CA ALA A 144 -12.03 -23.92 0.31
C ALA A 144 -12.43 -22.51 0.81
N ALA A 145 -12.27 -21.48 -0.04
CA ALA A 145 -12.72 -20.12 0.25
C ALA A 145 -14.23 -20.04 0.39
N GLU A 146 -14.97 -20.66 -0.53
CA GLU A 146 -16.42 -20.74 -0.49
C GLU A 146 -16.90 -21.36 0.82
N ASN A 147 -16.29 -22.47 1.27
CA ASN A 147 -16.60 -23.06 2.58
C ASN A 147 -16.38 -22.09 3.75
N THR A 148 -15.29 -21.29 3.70
CA THR A 148 -15.00 -20.30 4.74
C THR A 148 -16.04 -19.17 4.74
N LEU A 149 -16.41 -18.66 3.57
CA LEU A 149 -17.29 -17.49 3.41
C LEU A 149 -18.78 -17.83 3.57
N PHE A 150 -19.22 -19.02 3.15
CA PHE A 150 -20.64 -19.37 3.12
C PHE A 150 -21.16 -20.08 4.37
N ASN A 151 -20.33 -20.93 4.99
CA ASN A 151 -20.80 -21.81 6.05
C ASN A 151 -20.50 -21.29 7.47
N ALA A 152 -19.45 -20.47 7.63
CA ALA A 152 -18.96 -20.05 8.94
C ALA A 152 -19.18 -18.57 9.27
N HIS A 153 -19.27 -17.68 8.27
CA HIS A 153 -19.25 -16.23 8.49
C HIS A 153 -20.25 -15.49 7.58
N LYS A 154 -21.54 -15.51 7.92
CA LYS A 154 -22.61 -14.86 7.13
C LYS A 154 -22.47 -13.33 7.05
N ASP A 155 -21.93 -12.68 8.08
CA ASP A 155 -21.77 -11.23 8.16
C ASP A 155 -20.30 -10.88 8.45
N ILE A 156 -19.52 -10.59 7.40
CA ILE A 156 -18.13 -10.15 7.52
C ILE A 156 -18.10 -8.63 7.34
N ASN A 157 -17.96 -7.89 8.43
CA ASN A 157 -17.75 -6.44 8.39
C ASN A 157 -16.28 -6.13 8.04
N ILE A 158 -16.01 -5.94 6.75
CA ILE A 158 -14.67 -5.63 6.23
C ILE A 158 -14.33 -4.13 6.39
N THR A 159 -15.35 -3.28 6.44
CA THR A 159 -15.24 -1.81 6.50
C THR A 159 -16.18 -1.26 7.57
N GLN A 160 -15.88 -0.06 8.07
CA GLN A 160 -16.73 0.67 9.02
C GLN A 160 -17.90 1.40 8.33
N PHE A 161 -17.94 1.38 7.00
CA PHE A 161 -18.99 1.96 6.17
C PHE A 161 -19.80 0.85 5.50
N GLU A 162 -20.97 1.20 4.95
CA GLU A 162 -21.81 0.25 4.21
C GLU A 162 -21.09 -0.35 2.97
N ASP A 163 -20.11 0.36 2.41
CA ASP A 163 -19.28 -0.10 1.28
C ASP A 163 -17.81 0.31 1.50
N MET A 164 -16.91 -0.23 0.68
CA MET A 164 -15.50 0.17 0.58
C MET A 164 -15.33 1.64 0.14
N VAL A 165 -16.36 2.21 -0.50
CA VAL A 165 -16.36 3.58 -1.01
C VAL A 165 -17.23 4.45 -0.11
N LEU A 166 -16.71 5.62 0.26
CA LEU A 166 -17.50 6.65 0.93
C LEU A 166 -18.56 7.18 -0.03
N THR A 167 -19.78 7.39 0.46
CA THR A 167 -20.79 8.04 -0.35
C THR A 167 -20.37 9.50 -0.62
N PRO A 168 -20.77 10.08 -1.77
CA PRO A 168 -20.46 11.48 -2.07
C PRO A 168 -20.90 12.44 -0.96
N GLU A 169 -22.01 12.14 -0.27
CA GLU A 169 -22.51 12.96 0.83
C GLU A 169 -21.54 12.96 2.02
N ILE A 170 -21.05 11.79 2.43
CA ILE A 170 -20.08 11.68 3.53
C ILE A 170 -18.76 12.37 3.14
N TYR A 171 -18.26 12.09 1.93
CA TYR A 171 -17.03 12.70 1.44
C TYR A 171 -17.13 14.24 1.38
N ASN A 172 -18.23 14.77 0.85
CA ASN A 172 -18.46 16.22 0.77
C ASN A 172 -18.58 16.85 2.17
N SER A 173 -19.20 16.16 3.13
CA SER A 173 -19.26 16.64 4.52
C SER A 173 -17.86 16.74 5.13
N ILE A 174 -17.03 15.70 4.96
CA ILE A 174 -15.63 15.69 5.43
C ILE A 174 -14.86 16.84 4.78
N MET A 175 -14.96 16.98 3.45
CA MET A 175 -14.28 18.03 2.69
C MET A 175 -14.69 19.43 3.17
N ASN A 176 -15.98 19.66 3.44
CA ASN A 176 -16.46 20.96 3.92
C ASN A 176 -15.99 21.26 5.34
N ASP A 177 -16.01 20.27 6.24
CA ASP A 177 -15.58 20.46 7.64
C ASP A 177 -14.07 20.68 7.73
N VAL A 178 -13.28 19.87 7.01
CA VAL A 178 -11.82 20.03 6.91
C VAL A 178 -11.50 21.37 6.25
N GLY A 179 -12.16 21.71 5.13
CA GLY A 179 -11.99 22.97 4.44
C GLY A 179 -12.29 24.16 5.34
N THR A 180 -13.40 24.15 6.07
CA THR A 180 -13.77 25.20 7.04
C THR A 180 -12.71 25.34 8.12
N THR A 181 -12.25 24.21 8.66
CA THR A 181 -11.26 24.16 9.75
C THR A 181 -9.90 24.71 9.31
N TYR A 182 -9.40 24.38 8.13
CA TYR A 182 -8.10 24.90 7.68
C TYR A 182 -8.20 26.29 7.05
N ASN A 183 -9.37 26.68 6.53
CA ASN A 183 -9.60 28.06 6.09
C ASN A 183 -9.49 29.05 7.25
N THR A 184 -9.86 28.68 8.49
CA THR A 184 -9.66 29.57 9.65
C THR A 184 -8.20 29.75 10.02
N PHE A 185 -7.36 28.73 9.80
CA PHE A 185 -5.90 28.87 9.92
C PHE A 185 -5.37 29.82 8.84
N TRP A 186 -5.63 29.51 7.56
CA TRP A 186 -5.07 30.24 6.42
C TRP A 186 -5.54 31.69 6.29
N LYS A 187 -6.66 32.08 6.92
CA LYS A 187 -7.11 33.49 7.00
C LYS A 187 -6.07 34.42 7.62
N ASN A 188 -5.17 33.91 8.46
CA ASN A 188 -4.14 34.70 9.14
C ASN A 188 -2.79 34.73 8.38
N TYR A 189 -2.72 34.10 7.21
CA TYR A 189 -1.48 33.97 6.42
C TYR A 189 -1.70 34.44 4.99
N SER A 190 -0.61 34.78 4.31
CA SER A 190 -0.66 35.19 2.90
C SER A 190 -0.67 33.99 1.96
N ASP A 191 -1.09 34.20 0.70
CA ASP A 191 -0.91 33.22 -0.38
C ASP A 191 0.55 32.75 -0.49
N SER A 192 1.49 33.66 -0.22
CA SER A 192 2.93 33.40 -0.23
C SER A 192 3.34 32.44 0.89
N ASP A 193 2.78 32.56 2.08
CA ASP A 193 3.02 31.62 3.20
C ASP A 193 2.45 30.24 2.88
N ASN A 194 1.28 30.17 2.24
CA ASN A 194 0.69 28.92 1.78
C ASN A 194 1.60 28.23 0.74
N MET A 195 2.10 29.00 -0.24
CA MET A 195 3.05 28.50 -1.23
C MET A 195 4.35 28.00 -0.58
N LEU A 196 4.89 28.71 0.41
CA LEU A 196 6.05 28.27 1.17
C LEU A 196 5.78 26.95 1.91
N ASN A 197 4.61 26.79 2.53
CA ASN A 197 4.23 25.52 3.14
C ASN A 197 4.15 24.38 2.10
N CYS A 198 3.58 24.63 0.92
CA CYS A 198 3.58 23.67 -0.18
C CYS A 198 5.00 23.28 -0.61
N ILE A 199 5.91 24.25 -0.71
CA ILE A 199 7.33 24.02 -1.00
C ILE A 199 7.94 23.13 0.08
N TYR A 200 7.78 23.47 1.37
CA TYR A 200 8.28 22.67 2.50
C TYR A 200 7.87 21.20 2.38
N ASP A 201 6.59 20.95 2.08
CA ASP A 201 6.05 19.59 1.97
C ASP A 201 6.70 18.77 0.84
N HIS A 202 7.13 19.43 -0.24
CA HIS A 202 7.79 18.74 -1.36
C HIS A 202 9.31 18.60 -1.18
N ILE A 203 9.96 19.53 -0.48
CA ILE A 203 11.43 19.57 -0.40
C ILE A 203 12.00 19.06 0.91
N ILE A 204 11.27 19.12 2.02
CA ILE A 204 11.82 18.86 3.36
C ILE A 204 11.19 17.65 4.05
N VAL A 205 9.87 17.45 3.95
CA VAL A 205 9.14 16.45 4.78
C VAL A 205 9.77 15.05 4.73
N ASP A 206 10.19 14.58 3.55
CA ASP A 206 10.81 13.26 3.37
C ASP A 206 12.32 13.33 3.07
N ARG A 207 12.94 14.53 3.21
CA ARG A 207 14.33 14.79 2.80
C ARG A 207 15.04 15.69 3.82
N GLU A 208 15.34 15.12 4.98
CA GLU A 208 16.05 15.81 6.07
C GLU A 208 17.41 16.37 5.63
N ASP A 209 18.08 15.72 4.67
CA ASP A 209 19.35 16.18 4.10
C ASP A 209 19.25 17.54 3.40
N ILE A 210 18.10 17.86 2.81
CA ILE A 210 17.86 19.16 2.17
C ILE A 210 17.69 20.23 3.24
N LYS A 211 16.95 19.92 4.31
CA LYS A 211 16.79 20.84 5.44
C LYS A 211 18.16 21.19 6.05
N GLU A 212 19.00 20.19 6.31
CA GLU A 212 20.35 20.39 6.84
C GLU A 212 21.22 21.27 5.92
N LYS A 213 21.12 21.07 4.59
CA LYS A 213 21.81 21.90 3.60
C LYS A 213 21.36 23.36 3.65
N MET A 214 20.06 23.61 3.76
CA MET A 214 19.52 24.98 3.88
C MET A 214 19.92 25.63 5.19
N ASP A 215 19.81 24.90 6.31
CA ASP A 215 20.24 25.35 7.65
C ASP A 215 21.73 25.72 7.66
N LYS A 216 22.58 24.92 7.00
CA LYS A 216 24.01 25.21 6.86
C LYS A 216 24.23 26.44 5.97
N PHE A 217 23.55 26.51 4.82
CA PHE A 217 23.69 27.62 3.87
C PHE A 217 23.39 28.97 4.51
N PHE A 218 22.23 29.13 5.15
CA PHE A 218 21.85 30.41 5.76
C PHE A 218 22.58 30.75 7.07
N ARG A 219 23.27 29.77 7.66
CA ARG A 219 24.21 30.01 8.76
C ARG A 219 25.51 30.62 8.27
N GLU A 220 26.01 30.14 7.14
CA GLU A 220 27.27 30.61 6.53
C GLU A 220 27.07 31.87 5.69
N LYS A 221 25.91 32.01 5.04
CA LYS A 221 25.58 33.06 4.06
C LYS A 221 24.14 33.55 4.26
N PRO A 222 23.88 34.33 5.32
CA PRO A 222 22.52 34.72 5.70
C PRO A 222 21.83 35.65 4.70
N ASP A 223 22.60 36.43 3.93
CA ASP A 223 22.08 37.42 2.99
C ASP A 223 22.04 36.90 1.54
N ASP A 224 22.55 35.69 1.28
CA ASP A 224 22.52 35.06 -0.05
C ASP A 224 21.19 34.34 -0.31
N ILE A 225 20.94 34.02 -1.57
CA ILE A 225 19.77 33.25 -2.02
C ILE A 225 20.14 31.78 -2.16
N PHE A 226 19.38 30.91 -1.49
CA PHE A 226 19.46 29.48 -1.69
C PHE A 226 18.74 29.09 -2.99
N GLU A 227 19.40 28.31 -3.83
CA GLU A 227 18.89 27.91 -5.14
C GLU A 227 18.80 26.38 -5.25
N ILE A 228 17.67 25.89 -5.75
CA ILE A 228 17.54 24.51 -6.23
C ILE A 228 17.23 24.54 -7.72
N TRP A 229 18.22 24.16 -8.52
CA TRP A 229 18.10 24.07 -9.97
C TRP A 229 17.40 22.78 -10.40
N ASP A 230 16.77 22.82 -11.58
CA ASP A 230 16.01 21.69 -12.14
C ASP A 230 14.88 21.25 -11.19
N PHE A 231 14.25 22.23 -10.52
CA PHE A 231 13.32 22.01 -9.42
C PHE A 231 12.17 21.10 -9.80
N SER A 232 11.42 21.46 -10.85
CA SER A 232 10.25 20.70 -11.30
C SER A 232 10.58 19.28 -11.76
N LEU A 233 11.81 19.01 -12.19
CA LEU A 233 12.24 17.65 -12.54
C LEU A 233 12.49 16.78 -11.29
N ASN A 234 13.03 17.39 -10.24
CA ASN A 234 13.49 16.69 -9.02
C ASN A 234 12.43 16.61 -7.92
N PHE A 235 11.47 17.54 -7.93
CA PHE A 235 10.47 17.73 -6.87
C PHE A 235 9.04 17.79 -7.41
N GLY A 236 8.84 18.18 -8.67
CA GLY A 236 7.54 18.17 -9.36
C GLY A 236 6.47 19.08 -8.76
N GLY A 237 5.32 19.16 -9.46
CA GLY A 237 3.99 19.39 -8.88
C GLY A 237 3.62 20.78 -8.36
N ILE A 238 4.58 21.66 -8.06
CA ILE A 238 4.26 23.01 -7.53
C ILE A 238 4.10 24.00 -8.68
N VAL A 239 2.92 24.61 -8.77
CA VAL A 239 2.61 25.66 -9.74
C VAL A 239 2.66 27.01 -9.04
N ASP A 240 3.72 27.78 -9.30
CA ASP A 240 3.86 29.17 -8.85
C ASP A 240 3.66 30.11 -10.04
N ASP A 241 2.40 30.33 -10.41
CA ASP A 241 2.02 31.15 -11.58
C ASP A 241 2.51 32.60 -11.47
N LYS A 242 2.78 33.07 -10.25
CA LYS A 242 3.29 34.42 -9.99
C LYS A 242 4.82 34.49 -10.07
N GLU A 243 5.50 33.36 -10.25
CA GLU A 243 6.96 33.20 -10.20
C GLU A 243 7.56 33.93 -8.98
N THR A 244 6.96 33.70 -7.81
CA THR A 244 7.36 34.35 -6.55
C THR A 244 8.62 33.70 -5.97
N PHE A 245 8.68 32.37 -6.03
CA PHE A 245 9.76 31.53 -5.50
C PHE A 245 10.35 30.63 -6.57
N ILE A 246 9.56 30.22 -7.56
CA ILE A 246 10.00 29.35 -8.65
C ILE A 246 10.11 30.19 -9.92
N HIS A 247 11.32 30.30 -10.45
CA HIS A 247 11.61 31.14 -11.60
C HIS A 247 12.12 30.31 -12.78
N LYS A 248 11.79 30.73 -14.00
CA LYS A 248 12.34 30.14 -15.22
C LYS A 248 13.66 30.80 -15.59
N GLU A 249 14.76 30.07 -15.45
CA GLU A 249 16.10 30.59 -15.72
C GLU A 249 16.90 29.68 -16.66
N PHE A 250 17.91 30.26 -17.32
CA PHE A 250 18.83 29.53 -18.19
C PHE A 250 20.26 29.62 -17.67
N ASN A 251 20.82 28.48 -17.24
CA ASN A 251 22.22 28.44 -16.83
C ASN A 251 22.85 27.04 -17.05
N LYS A 252 23.74 26.93 -18.04
CA LYS A 252 24.42 25.67 -18.37
C LYS A 252 25.44 25.19 -17.34
N SER A 253 25.96 26.07 -16.48
CA SER A 253 26.92 25.66 -15.45
C SER A 253 26.24 25.14 -14.19
N LYS A 254 24.99 25.55 -13.93
CA LYS A 254 24.22 25.15 -12.75
C LYS A 254 23.15 24.09 -13.03
N SER A 255 22.61 24.01 -14.25
CA SER A 255 21.52 23.09 -14.61
C SER A 255 21.92 22.04 -15.66
N LYS A 256 21.57 20.78 -15.37
CA LYS A 256 21.73 19.67 -16.32
C LYS A 256 20.71 19.78 -17.45
N VAL A 257 19.48 20.22 -17.13
CA VAL A 257 18.43 20.43 -18.13
C VAL A 257 18.83 21.50 -19.14
N CYS A 258 19.32 22.66 -18.69
CA CYS A 258 19.81 23.72 -19.57
C CYS A 258 20.97 23.25 -20.45
N LEU A 259 21.90 22.49 -19.88
CA LEU A 259 23.04 21.94 -20.62
C LEU A 259 22.61 20.98 -21.74
N ILE A 260 21.69 20.06 -21.45
CA ILE A 260 21.27 19.00 -22.38
C ILE A 260 20.26 19.52 -23.41
N THR A 261 19.24 20.25 -22.95
CA THR A 261 18.09 20.63 -23.79
C THR A 261 18.25 22.00 -24.45
N ASN A 262 19.20 22.81 -23.98
CA ASN A 262 19.37 24.20 -24.39
C ASN A 262 18.08 25.05 -24.19
N LYS A 263 17.31 24.76 -23.15
CA LYS A 263 16.10 25.50 -22.73
C LYS A 263 16.21 25.96 -21.27
N THR A 264 15.37 26.92 -20.88
CA THR A 264 15.23 27.31 -19.47
C THR A 264 14.73 26.15 -18.62
N THR A 265 15.00 26.23 -17.32
CA THR A 265 14.56 25.28 -16.29
C THR A 265 13.95 26.04 -15.13
N ASP A 266 13.19 25.34 -14.28
CA ASP A 266 12.62 25.92 -13.07
C ASP A 266 13.67 25.90 -11.94
N VAL A 267 13.81 27.04 -11.27
CA VAL A 267 14.75 27.24 -10.16
C VAL A 267 13.98 27.74 -8.96
N LEU A 268 13.98 26.96 -7.87
CA LEU A 268 13.49 27.45 -6.58
C LEU A 268 14.53 28.39 -5.99
N ARG A 269 14.09 29.57 -5.55
CA ARG A 269 14.92 30.60 -4.93
C ARG A 269 14.28 30.99 -3.60
N LEU A 270 15.08 30.92 -2.54
CA LEU A 270 14.65 31.30 -1.19
C LEU A 270 15.71 32.18 -0.53
N SER A 271 15.27 33.31 0.02
CA SER A 271 16.03 34.09 0.99
C SER A 271 15.92 33.46 2.38
N LYS A 272 16.77 33.90 3.31
CA LYS A 272 16.71 33.46 4.71
C LYS A 272 15.36 33.77 5.35
N THR A 273 14.81 34.96 5.12
CA THR A 273 13.51 35.36 5.67
C THR A 273 12.38 34.46 5.16
N GLU A 274 12.40 34.07 3.89
CA GLU A 274 11.40 33.15 3.32
C GLU A 274 11.57 31.73 3.85
N TYR A 275 12.82 31.28 4.04
CA TYR A 275 13.11 30.01 4.69
C TYR A 275 12.60 29.96 6.13
N GLU A 276 12.87 30.99 6.93
CA GLU A 276 12.41 31.08 8.32
C GLU A 276 10.88 31.15 8.40
N ARG A 277 10.22 31.93 7.53
CA ARG A 277 8.75 31.95 7.40
C ARG A 277 8.19 30.58 7.05
N MET A 278 8.81 29.88 6.10
CA MET A 278 8.41 28.53 5.70
C MET A 278 8.45 27.57 6.89
N LEU A 279 9.54 27.58 7.69
CA LEU A 279 9.65 26.75 8.89
C LEU A 279 8.59 27.12 9.95
N GLN A 280 8.38 28.41 10.17
CA GLN A 280 7.41 28.91 11.14
C GLN A 280 5.98 28.48 10.78
N VAL A 281 5.54 28.75 9.55
CA VAL A 281 4.20 28.40 9.06
C VAL A 281 3.96 26.90 9.19
N LYS A 282 4.95 26.07 8.85
CA LYS A 282 4.83 24.62 8.98
C LYS A 282 4.67 24.17 10.43
N GLN A 283 5.45 24.74 11.34
CA GLN A 283 5.37 24.43 12.77
C GLN A 283 4.00 24.83 13.34
N GLU A 284 3.51 26.02 12.99
CA GLU A 284 2.20 26.54 13.42
C GLU A 284 1.05 25.71 12.85
N LEU A 285 1.12 25.32 11.56
CA LEU A 285 0.14 24.45 10.93
C LEU A 285 0.11 23.05 11.58
N SER A 286 1.28 22.50 11.91
CA SER A 286 1.39 21.19 12.57
C SER A 286 0.74 21.23 13.96
N LYS A 287 0.99 22.29 14.74
CA LYS A 287 0.35 22.51 16.03
C LYS A 287 -1.17 22.66 15.88
N TYR A 288 -1.61 23.46 14.91
CA TYR A 288 -3.03 23.66 14.63
C TYR A 288 -3.74 22.35 14.25
N SER A 289 -3.06 21.49 13.47
CA SER A 289 -3.58 20.18 13.07
C SER A 289 -3.80 19.24 14.27
N GLU A 290 -2.87 19.22 15.23
CA GLU A 290 -3.03 18.43 16.46
C GLU A 290 -4.15 18.96 17.36
N GLU A 291 -4.29 20.29 17.47
CA GLU A 291 -5.38 20.93 18.23
C GLU A 291 -6.76 20.72 17.58
N ASN A 292 -6.80 20.55 16.26
CA ASN A 292 -8.02 20.36 15.46
C ASN A 292 -8.07 18.97 14.80
N LYS A 293 -7.64 17.95 15.54
CA LYS A 293 -7.48 16.59 15.03
C LYS A 293 -8.76 16.06 14.38
N PHE A 294 -8.63 15.56 13.16
CA PHE A 294 -9.73 14.94 12.43
C PHE A 294 -10.23 13.68 13.14
N ASP A 295 -11.55 13.58 13.33
CA ASP A 295 -12.21 12.42 13.91
C ASP A 295 -13.17 11.78 12.91
N ILE A 296 -12.71 10.73 12.24
CA ILE A 296 -13.50 9.97 11.27
C ILE A 296 -14.78 9.37 11.87
N LYS A 297 -14.80 9.14 13.20
CA LYS A 297 -15.97 8.53 13.87
C LYS A 297 -17.21 9.39 13.82
N ARG A 298 -17.07 10.70 13.60
CA ARG A 298 -18.21 11.62 13.39
C ARG A 298 -18.99 11.33 12.11
N TYR A 299 -18.36 10.67 11.14
CA TYR A 299 -18.92 10.40 9.82
C TYR A 299 -19.29 8.93 9.61
N ILE A 300 -18.83 8.06 10.51
CA ILE A 300 -19.31 6.70 10.61
C ILE A 300 -20.69 6.84 11.26
N ARG A 301 -21.76 6.69 10.46
CA ARG A 301 -23.11 6.57 11.01
C ARG A 301 -23.02 5.56 12.15
N CYS A 302 -23.45 5.93 13.37
CA CYS A 302 -23.78 4.91 14.36
C CYS A 302 -24.73 3.96 13.64
N MET A 303 -24.24 2.79 13.26
CA MET A 303 -25.09 1.64 13.03
C MET A 303 -25.63 1.31 14.43
N ASP A 304 -26.61 2.10 14.87
CA ASP A 304 -27.43 1.78 16.00
C ASP A 304 -28.04 0.41 15.70
N VAL A 305 -27.74 -0.49 16.63
CA VAL A 305 -28.14 -1.90 16.69
C VAL A 305 -29.65 -2.06 16.50
#